data_AF-A0A182NZN2-F1
#
_entry.id   AF-A0A182NZN2-F1
#
_cell.length_a   1.000
_cell.length_b   1.000
_cell.length_c   1.000
_cell.angle_alpha   90.00
_cell.angle_beta   90.00
_cell.angle_gamma   90.00
#
_symmetry.space_group_name_H-M   'P 1'
#
loop_
_entity.id
_entity.type
_entity.pdbx_description
1 polymer ?
#
loop_
_entity_poly.entity_id
_entity_poly.type
_entity_poly.pdbx_seq_one_letter_code
_entity_poly.pdbx_strand_id
1 'polypeptide(L)'
;MGWRLIVLGIVTLGSLYTLHLLAQDFMKLSKPLFMSSGKRDLGPSLYYNRTATLMDFEAKINWNKILQTDPLKCAFSLICQLAAGAEPQDRQARIIYEFMAFSVENSKTIPLPLKESFENGLQYNNNLKMKDNYKKCYQRYPLCLYSARTMLRFMSLFGREQEEK
;
A
#
# COMPACT_ATOMS: atom_id res chain seq x y z
N MET A 1 -20.01 12.36 22.31
CA MET A 1 -19.02 12.54 21.21
C MET A 1 -18.16 11.30 20.95
N GLY A 2 -18.04 10.33 21.87
CA GLY A 2 -17.20 9.13 21.69
C GLY A 2 -17.59 8.15 20.57
N TRP A 3 -18.90 7.95 20.31
CA TRP A 3 -19.35 7.04 19.25
C TRP A 3 -18.83 7.43 17.85
N ARG A 4 -18.75 8.74 17.57
CA ARG A 4 -18.23 9.25 16.29
C ARG A 4 -16.75 8.87 16.09
N LEU A 5 -15.96 8.85 17.17
CA LEU A 5 -14.55 8.46 17.12
C LEU A 5 -14.38 6.95 16.91
N ILE A 6 -15.26 6.14 17.50
CA ILE A 6 -15.25 4.68 17.31
C ILE A 6 -15.61 4.33 15.86
N VAL A 7 -16.65 4.97 15.30
CA VAL A 7 -17.04 4.77 13.90
C VAL A 7 -15.93 5.25 12.94
N LEU A 8 -15.32 6.40 13.21
CA LEU A 8 -14.17 6.89 12.44
C LEU A 8 -13.01 5.89 12.49
N GLY A 9 -12.68 5.32 13.66
CA GLY A 9 -11.65 4.31 13.80
C GLY A 9 -11.91 3.06 12.95
N ILE A 10 -13.12 2.50 13.02
CA ILE A 10 -13.51 1.29 12.26
C ILE A 10 -13.46 1.55 10.75
N VAL A 11 -13.96 2.71 10.29
CA VAL A 11 -13.97 3.06 8.87
C VAL A 11 -12.55 3.19 8.33
N THR A 12 -11.68 3.91 9.07
CA THR A 12 -10.26 4.09 8.71
C THR A 12 -9.49 2.76 8.69
N LEU A 13 -9.82 1.82 9.58
CA LEU A 13 -9.25 0.48 9.57
C LEU A 13 -9.70 -0.34 8.35
N GLY A 14 -10.93 -0.10 7.87
CA GLY A 14 -11.47 -0.76 6.68
C GLY A 14 -10.69 -0.42 5.39
N SER A 15 -10.32 0.85 5.18
CA SER A 15 -9.52 1.24 4.01
C SER A 15 -8.12 0.62 4.02
N LEU A 16 -7.48 0.63 5.19
CA LEU A 16 -6.19 -0.04 5.41
C LEU A 16 -6.30 -1.54 5.11
N TYR A 17 -7.36 -2.19 5.59
CA TYR A 17 -7.59 -3.60 5.31
C TYR A 17 -7.78 -3.88 3.81
N THR A 18 -8.54 -3.05 3.09
CA THR A 18 -8.68 -3.21 1.64
C THR A 18 -7.35 -3.05 0.90
N LEU A 19 -6.50 -2.10 1.31
CA LEU A 19 -5.13 -1.98 0.78
C LEU A 19 -4.29 -3.21 1.08
N HIS A 20 -4.47 -3.82 2.26
CA HIS A 20 -3.78 -5.06 2.60
C HIS A 20 -4.15 -6.19 1.65
N LEU A 21 -5.45 -6.41 1.44
CA LEU A 21 -5.96 -7.46 0.56
C LEU A 21 -5.49 -7.24 -0.87
N LEU A 22 -5.57 -6.01 -1.38
CA LEU A 22 -5.07 -5.67 -2.71
C LEU A 22 -3.59 -5.99 -2.86
N ALA A 23 -2.77 -5.65 -1.86
CA ALA A 23 -1.34 -5.92 -1.91
C ALA A 23 -1.05 -7.43 -1.79
N GLN A 24 -1.84 -8.19 -1.03
CA GLN A 24 -1.72 -9.65 -0.97
C GLN A 24 -2.12 -10.32 -2.28
N ASP A 25 -3.21 -9.89 -2.92
CA ASP A 25 -3.67 -10.42 -4.20
C ASP A 25 -2.72 -10.04 -5.33
N PHE A 26 -2.18 -8.81 -5.30
CA PHE A 26 -1.06 -8.41 -6.15
C PHE A 26 0.12 -9.36 -5.96
N MET A 27 0.50 -9.70 -4.72
CA MET A 27 1.57 -10.68 -4.47
C MET A 27 1.24 -12.09 -4.98
N LYS A 28 0.00 -12.55 -4.88
CA LYS A 28 -0.38 -13.84 -5.46
C LYS A 28 -0.21 -13.83 -6.99
N LEU A 29 -0.56 -12.71 -7.63
CA LEU A 29 -0.41 -12.51 -9.08
C LEU A 29 1.05 -12.25 -9.49
N SER A 30 1.85 -11.62 -8.63
CA SER A 30 3.23 -11.18 -8.90
C SER A 30 4.32 -12.16 -8.45
N LYS A 31 4.01 -13.11 -7.54
CA LYS A 31 4.93 -14.16 -7.07
C LYS A 31 5.71 -14.88 -8.19
N PRO A 32 5.12 -15.27 -9.34
CA PRO A 32 5.90 -15.88 -10.42
C PRO A 32 6.75 -14.88 -11.23
N LEU A 33 6.54 -13.57 -11.08
CA LEU A 33 7.30 -12.51 -11.76
C LEU A 33 8.59 -12.16 -10.99
N PHE A 34 8.55 -12.12 -9.65
CA PHE A 34 9.67 -11.68 -8.81
C PHE A 34 10.43 -12.81 -8.08
N MET A 35 9.84 -14.01 -7.91
CA MET A 35 10.57 -15.18 -7.40
C MET A 35 11.28 -16.00 -8.49
N SER A 36 11.11 -15.64 -9.78
CA SER A 36 11.83 -16.26 -10.89
C SER A 36 13.17 -15.56 -11.18
N SER A 37 13.89 -15.13 -10.15
CA SER A 37 15.32 -14.76 -10.24
C SER A 37 16.18 -16.04 -10.25
N GLY A 38 15.87 -16.93 -11.18
CA GLY A 38 16.55 -18.18 -11.41
C GLY A 38 16.24 -18.62 -12.82
N LYS A 39 17.06 -18.14 -13.76
CA LYS A 39 17.20 -18.59 -15.16
C LYS A 39 16.20 -19.69 -15.56
N ARG A 40 15.01 -19.30 -16.00
CA ARG A 40 14.18 -20.15 -16.85
C ARG A 40 13.61 -19.26 -17.93
N ASP A 41 13.94 -19.61 -19.16
CA ASP A 41 13.46 -19.01 -20.39
C ASP A 41 11.93 -19.14 -20.46
N LEU A 42 11.23 -18.25 -19.75
CA LEU A 42 9.80 -18.06 -19.89
C LEU A 42 9.62 -17.17 -21.13
N GLY A 43 9.08 -17.75 -22.19
CA GLY A 43 8.91 -17.06 -23.47
C GLY A 43 8.14 -15.73 -23.34
N PRO A 44 8.39 -14.76 -24.25
CA PRO A 44 7.82 -13.41 -24.20
C PRO A 44 6.28 -13.35 -24.06
N SER A 45 5.56 -14.36 -24.54
CA SER A 45 4.11 -14.45 -24.51
C SER A 45 3.54 -14.65 -23.11
N LEU A 46 4.22 -15.39 -22.23
CA LEU A 46 3.73 -15.69 -20.88
C LEU A 46 4.00 -14.54 -19.90
N TYR A 47 5.05 -13.76 -20.17
CA TYR A 47 5.31 -12.49 -19.47
C TYR A 47 4.28 -11.42 -19.86
N TYR A 48 4.02 -11.22 -21.16
CA TYR A 48 3.05 -10.24 -21.67
C TYR A 48 1.62 -10.51 -21.18
N ASN A 49 1.19 -11.77 -21.20
CA ASN A 49 -0.13 -12.16 -20.70
C ASN A 49 -0.25 -11.88 -19.20
N ARG A 50 0.83 -12.00 -18.42
CA ARG A 50 0.81 -11.77 -16.98
C ARG A 50 0.86 -10.28 -16.60
N THR A 51 1.65 -9.45 -17.29
CA THR A 51 1.56 -7.98 -17.12
C THR A 51 0.17 -7.48 -17.52
N ALA A 52 -0.44 -8.04 -18.56
CA ALA A 52 -1.82 -7.74 -18.92
C ALA A 52 -2.81 -8.13 -17.80
N THR A 53 -2.65 -9.30 -17.15
CA THR A 53 -3.49 -9.68 -16.00
C THR A 53 -3.31 -8.78 -14.78
N LEU A 54 -2.10 -8.29 -14.53
CA LEU A 54 -1.82 -7.33 -13.45
C LEU A 54 -2.45 -5.97 -13.75
N MET A 55 -2.35 -5.50 -15.00
CA MET A 55 -3.01 -4.27 -15.45
C MET A 55 -4.54 -4.39 -15.43
N ASP A 56 -5.10 -5.53 -15.82
CA ASP A 56 -6.55 -5.79 -15.75
C ASP A 56 -7.06 -5.88 -14.29
N PHE A 57 -6.31 -6.52 -13.40
CA PHE A 57 -6.61 -6.51 -11.97
C PHE A 57 -6.63 -5.10 -11.41
N GLU A 58 -5.61 -4.31 -11.75
CA GLU A 58 -5.42 -2.96 -11.24
C GLU A 58 -6.45 -1.97 -11.81
N ALA A 59 -6.85 -2.15 -13.07
CA ALA A 59 -7.97 -1.41 -13.69
C ALA A 59 -9.33 -1.69 -13.03
N LYS A 60 -9.50 -2.84 -12.38
CA LYS A 60 -10.72 -3.18 -11.62
C LYS A 60 -10.75 -2.55 -10.23
N ILE A 61 -9.66 -1.95 -9.77
CA ILE A 61 -9.57 -1.34 -8.44
C ILE A 61 -10.32 -0.01 -8.43
N ASN A 62 -11.39 0.08 -7.62
CA ASN A 62 -12.06 1.35 -7.38
C ASN A 62 -11.38 2.12 -6.25
N TRP A 63 -10.29 2.81 -6.59
CA TRP A 63 -9.51 3.62 -5.64
C TRP A 63 -10.35 4.67 -4.92
N ASN A 64 -11.31 5.31 -5.60
CA ASN A 64 -12.17 6.31 -4.99
C ASN A 64 -13.01 5.71 -3.85
N LYS A 65 -13.54 4.50 -4.05
CA LYS A 65 -14.30 3.79 -3.00
C LYS A 65 -13.43 3.45 -1.80
N ILE A 66 -12.18 3.04 -2.03
CA ILE A 66 -11.21 2.69 -0.97
C ILE A 66 -10.78 3.93 -0.18
N LEU A 67 -10.56 5.06 -0.86
CA LEU A 67 -10.11 6.28 -0.20
C LEU A 67 -11.27 7.03 0.46
N GLN A 68 -12.52 6.85 0.00
CA GLN A 68 -13.70 7.36 0.69
C GLN A 68 -13.93 6.70 2.06
N THR A 69 -13.48 5.46 2.24
CA THR A 69 -13.48 4.80 3.56
C THR A 69 -12.27 5.21 4.42
N ASP A 70 -11.47 6.19 4.00
CA ASP A 70 -10.35 6.73 4.77
C ASP A 70 -10.50 8.23 5.07
N PRO A 71 -11.42 8.62 5.96
CA PRO A 71 -11.64 10.03 6.29
C PRO A 71 -10.43 10.68 6.97
N LEU A 72 -9.56 9.89 7.62
CA LEU A 72 -8.37 10.37 8.31
C LEU A 72 -7.12 10.42 7.40
N LYS A 73 -7.24 9.98 6.15
CA LYS A 73 -6.14 9.92 5.16
C LYS A 73 -4.97 9.05 5.63
N CYS A 74 -5.24 8.03 6.44
CA CYS A 74 -4.23 7.10 6.92
C CYS A 74 -3.59 6.25 5.83
N ALA A 75 -4.33 5.90 4.77
CA ALA A 75 -3.80 5.24 3.58
C ALA A 75 -2.72 6.09 2.91
N PHE A 76 -2.99 7.38 2.69
CA PHE A 76 -2.03 8.32 2.12
C PHE A 76 -0.78 8.47 3.01
N SER A 77 -1.01 8.58 4.33
CA SER A 77 0.06 8.64 5.33
C SER A 77 0.93 7.39 5.32
N LEU A 78 0.32 6.20 5.29
CA LEU A 78 1.01 4.92 5.21
C LEU A 78 1.89 4.83 3.97
N ILE A 79 1.32 5.14 2.80
CA ILE A 79 2.03 5.07 1.52
C ILE A 79 3.22 6.03 1.49
N CYS A 80 3.03 7.25 1.98
CA CYS A 80 4.12 8.22 2.14
C CYS A 80 5.21 7.69 3.08
N GLN A 81 4.83 7.14 4.24
CA GLN A 81 5.78 6.60 5.23
C GLN A 81 6.58 5.43 4.66
N LEU A 82 5.93 4.50 3.96
CA LEU A 82 6.56 3.35 3.32
C LEU A 82 7.54 3.79 2.22
N ALA A 83 7.13 4.72 1.35
CA ALA A 83 8.00 5.28 0.32
C ALA A 83 9.18 6.08 0.89
N ALA A 84 8.99 6.70 2.07
CA ALA A 84 10.04 7.36 2.84
C ALA A 84 10.97 6.40 3.61
N GLY A 85 10.79 5.08 3.45
CA GLY A 85 11.65 4.05 4.05
C GLY A 85 11.24 3.60 5.46
N ALA A 86 9.98 3.81 5.87
CA ALA A 86 9.49 3.25 7.12
C ALA A 86 9.33 1.72 7.04
N GLU A 87 9.61 1.04 8.16
CA GLU A 87 9.42 -0.41 8.34
C GLU A 87 10.06 -1.31 7.23
N PRO A 88 11.35 -1.13 6.88
CA PRO A 88 11.99 -1.87 5.78
C PRO A 88 12.18 -3.37 6.06
N GLN A 89 12.07 -3.79 7.33
CA GLN A 89 12.18 -5.17 7.75
C GLN A 89 10.83 -5.91 7.72
N ASP A 90 9.71 -5.18 7.59
CA ASP A 90 8.39 -5.78 7.59
C ASP A 90 8.00 -6.29 6.19
N ARG A 91 7.59 -7.55 6.11
CA ARG A 91 7.24 -8.17 4.83
C ARG A 91 5.98 -7.57 4.22
N GLN A 92 4.98 -7.22 5.03
CA GLN A 92 3.73 -6.63 4.55
C GLN A 92 3.96 -5.21 4.04
N ALA A 93 4.78 -4.43 4.74
CA ALA A 93 5.24 -3.10 4.31
C ALA A 93 5.85 -3.12 2.91
N ARG A 94 6.78 -4.06 2.68
CA ARG A 94 7.44 -4.23 1.38
C ARG A 94 6.46 -4.60 0.26
N ILE A 95 5.51 -5.49 0.55
CA ILE A 95 4.48 -5.91 -0.39
C ILE A 95 3.59 -4.73 -0.82
N ILE A 96 3.15 -3.92 0.15
CA ILE A 96 2.33 -2.73 -0.11
C ILE A 96 3.14 -1.70 -0.92
N TYR A 97 4.42 -1.51 -0.58
CA TYR A 97 5.31 -0.63 -1.33
C TYR A 97 5.47 -1.09 -2.79
N GLU A 98 5.78 -2.36 -3.04
CA GLU A 98 5.96 -2.91 -4.38
C GLU A 98 4.68 -2.79 -5.22
N PHE A 99 3.52 -3.08 -4.63
CA PHE A 99 2.22 -2.88 -5.26
C PHE A 99 1.99 -1.41 -5.64
N MET A 100 2.20 -0.48 -4.70
CA MET A 100 2.01 0.95 -4.95
C MET A 100 2.98 1.50 -6.00
N ALA A 101 4.24 1.06 -5.98
CA ALA A 101 5.23 1.43 -6.99
C ALA A 101 4.76 1.00 -8.39
N PHE A 102 4.34 -0.26 -8.53
CA PHE A 102 3.82 -0.79 -9.79
C PHE A 102 2.59 0.00 -10.27
N SER A 103 1.61 0.22 -9.38
CA SER A 103 0.38 0.91 -9.75
C SER A 103 0.62 2.39 -10.08
N VAL A 104 1.55 3.09 -9.41
CA VAL A 104 1.88 4.50 -9.73
C VAL A 104 2.55 4.62 -11.10
N GLU A 105 3.38 3.66 -11.48
CA GLU A 105 4.09 3.66 -12.77
C GLU A 105 3.21 3.23 -13.94
N ASN A 106 2.32 2.26 -13.74
CA ASN A 106 1.62 1.57 -14.82
C ASN A 106 0.14 1.95 -14.93
N SER A 107 -0.47 2.47 -13.86
CA SER A 107 -1.89 2.77 -13.85
C SER A 107 -2.23 4.17 -14.31
N LYS A 108 -3.36 4.27 -15.02
CA LYS A 108 -4.08 5.55 -15.23
C LYS A 108 -5.21 5.78 -14.24
N THR A 109 -5.56 4.78 -13.41
CA THR A 109 -6.73 4.82 -12.52
C THR A 109 -6.41 5.30 -11.12
N ILE A 110 -5.11 5.38 -10.76
CA ILE A 110 -4.69 5.91 -9.47
C ILE A 110 -5.10 7.39 -9.34
N PRO A 111 -5.76 7.76 -8.23
CA PRO A 111 -6.05 9.15 -7.91
C PRO A 111 -4.77 9.95 -7.73
N LEU A 112 -4.73 11.16 -8.31
CA LEU A 112 -3.62 12.09 -8.19
C LEU A 112 -3.13 12.31 -6.74
N PRO A 113 -4.01 12.46 -5.72
CA PRO A 113 -3.54 12.67 -4.34
C PRO A 113 -2.74 11.49 -3.79
N LEU A 114 -3.03 10.26 -4.27
CA LEU A 114 -2.37 9.04 -3.84
C LEU A 114 -0.98 8.93 -4.47
N LYS A 115 -0.88 9.24 -5.76
CA LYS A 115 0.38 9.35 -6.49
C LYS A 115 1.30 10.39 -5.84
N GLU A 116 0.77 11.57 -5.54
CA GLU A 116 1.52 12.63 -4.85
C GLU A 116 2.03 12.15 -3.48
N SER A 117 1.22 11.42 -2.69
CA SER A 117 1.68 10.89 -1.40
C SER A 117 2.90 9.98 -1.54
N PHE A 118 2.87 9.11 -2.55
CA PHE A 118 3.96 8.19 -2.84
C PHE A 118 5.23 8.94 -3.29
N GLU A 119 5.09 9.86 -4.24
CA GLU A 119 6.20 10.68 -4.75
C GLU A 119 6.84 11.55 -3.66
N ASN A 120 6.03 12.16 -2.78
CA ASN A 120 6.53 12.91 -1.64
C ASN A 120 7.35 12.01 -0.69
N GLY A 121 6.89 10.79 -0.44
CA GLY A 121 7.63 9.81 0.35
C GLY A 121 8.99 9.47 -0.26
N LEU A 122 9.04 9.23 -1.58
CA LEU A 122 10.30 9.00 -2.30
C LEU A 122 11.26 10.20 -2.19
N GLN A 123 10.75 11.43 -2.31
CA GLN A 123 11.57 12.63 -2.13
C GLN A 123 12.15 12.74 -0.71
N TYR A 124 11.39 12.32 0.31
CA TYR A 124 11.88 12.29 1.68
C TYR A 124 12.96 11.23 1.89
N ASN A 125 12.90 10.11 1.16
CA ASN A 125 13.89 9.04 1.24
C ASN A 125 15.26 9.43 0.65
N ASN A 126 15.31 10.36 -0.31
CA ASN A 126 16.56 10.77 -0.99
C ASN A 126 17.63 11.35 -0.03
N ASN A 127 17.25 11.77 1.17
CA ASN A 127 18.18 12.23 2.21
C ASN A 127 18.60 11.07 3.14
N LEU A 128 19.40 10.14 2.62
CA LEU A 128 19.91 8.93 3.31
C LEU A 128 20.58 9.16 4.68
N LYS A 129 20.91 10.41 5.04
CA LYS A 129 21.58 10.79 6.29
C LYS A 129 20.64 10.94 7.49
N MET A 130 19.33 11.08 7.29
CA MET A 130 18.37 11.25 8.39
C MET A 130 17.54 9.99 8.61
N LYS A 131 17.85 9.25 9.68
CA LYS A 131 16.91 8.28 10.26
C LYS A 131 15.71 9.10 10.74
N ASP A 132 14.51 8.81 10.24
CA ASP A 132 13.23 9.48 10.52
C ASP A 132 12.66 10.44 9.46
N ASN A 133 13.11 10.38 8.21
CA ASN A 133 12.48 11.15 7.11
C ASN A 133 10.98 10.87 6.94
N TYR A 134 10.52 9.65 7.27
CA TYR A 134 9.09 9.30 7.29
C TYR A 134 8.26 10.18 8.25
N LYS A 135 8.88 10.88 9.22
CA LYS A 135 8.15 11.78 10.12
C LYS A 135 7.54 12.98 9.39
N LYS A 136 8.11 13.38 8.26
CA LYS A 136 7.56 14.45 7.39
C LYS A 136 6.19 14.08 6.83
N CYS A 137 5.91 12.78 6.67
CA CYS A 137 4.59 12.32 6.25
C CYS A 137 3.50 12.59 7.30
N TYR A 138 3.82 12.58 8.60
CA TYR A 138 2.84 12.96 9.64
C TYR A 138 2.45 14.43 9.57
N GLN A 139 3.40 15.30 9.20
CA GLN A 139 3.13 16.73 9.04
C GLN A 139 2.18 16.99 7.86
N ARG A 140 2.27 16.19 6.79
CA ARG A 140 1.39 16.29 5.62
C ARG A 140 0.01 15.66 5.85
N TYR A 141 -0.07 14.65 6.71
CA TYR A 141 -1.32 13.95 7.05
C TYR A 141 -1.59 14.00 8.57
N PRO A 142 -1.89 15.18 9.13
CA PRO A 142 -1.98 15.38 10.59
C PRO A 142 -3.18 14.68 11.23
N LEU A 143 -4.19 14.30 10.43
CA LEU A 143 -5.39 13.61 10.91
C LEU A 143 -5.13 12.13 11.20
N CYS A 144 -4.09 11.54 10.61
CA CYS A 144 -3.75 10.15 10.87
C CYS A 144 -2.81 10.05 12.08
N LEU A 145 -3.33 9.56 13.20
CA LEU A 145 -2.60 9.41 14.46
C LEU A 145 -1.71 8.15 14.50
N TYR A 146 -1.85 7.27 13.53
CA TYR A 146 -1.17 5.96 13.54
C TYR A 146 0.15 6.01 12.78
N SER A 147 1.15 5.31 13.32
CA SER A 147 2.40 5.05 12.60
C SER A 147 2.22 3.91 11.59
N ALA A 148 3.07 3.84 10.57
CA ALA A 148 3.09 2.71 9.63
C ALA A 148 3.14 1.37 10.37
N ARG A 149 3.98 1.26 11.40
CA ARG A 149 4.06 0.08 12.28
C ARG A 149 2.70 -0.27 12.89
N THR A 150 2.00 0.71 13.43
CA THR A 150 0.70 0.51 14.08
C THR A 150 -0.34 0.09 13.05
N MET A 151 -0.37 0.74 11.88
CA MET A 151 -1.30 0.40 10.81
C MET A 151 -1.08 -1.02 10.29
N LEU A 152 0.18 -1.41 10.04
CA LEU A 152 0.55 -2.76 9.62
C LEU A 152 0.19 -3.81 10.68
N ARG A 153 0.41 -3.51 11.97
CA ARG A 153 -0.05 -4.38 13.06
C ARG A 153 -1.56 -4.57 13.09
N PHE A 154 -2.33 -3.51 12.85
CA PHE A 154 -3.78 -3.66 12.75
C PHE A 154 -4.15 -4.54 11.56
N MET A 155 -3.55 -4.31 10.38
CA MET A 155 -3.79 -5.11 9.18
C MET A 155 -3.46 -6.59 9.39
N SER A 156 -2.39 -6.91 10.13
CA SER A 156 -2.01 -8.29 10.44
C SER A 156 -2.92 -8.97 11.47
N LEU A 157 -3.49 -8.21 12.42
CA LEU A 157 -4.46 -8.73 13.38
C LEU A 157 -5.79 -9.11 12.70
N PHE A 158 -6.34 -8.22 11.86
CA PHE A 158 -7.58 -8.48 11.12
C PHE A 158 -7.41 -9.48 9.97
N GLY A 159 -6.17 -9.67 9.47
CA GLY A 159 -5.87 -10.71 8.50
C GLY A 159 -5.93 -12.14 9.08
N ARG A 160 -5.67 -12.30 10.39
CA ARG A 160 -5.68 -13.61 11.05
C ARG A 160 -7.09 -14.13 11.38
N GLU A 161 -8.07 -13.24 11.52
CA GLU A 161 -9.45 -13.65 11.84
C GLU A 161 -10.16 -14.40 10.68
N GLN A 162 -9.62 -14.36 9.45
CA GLN A 162 -10.21 -15.09 8.31
C GLN A 162 -9.60 -16.48 8.04
N GLU A 163 -8.55 -16.89 8.75
CA GLU A 163 -8.00 -18.27 8.63
C GLU A 163 -8.68 -19.26 9.61
N GLU A 164 -9.59 -18.81 10.47
CA GLU A 164 -10.25 -19.63 11.49
C GLU A 164 -11.75 -19.87 11.23
N LYS A 165 -12.15 -19.98 9.94
CA LYS A 165 -13.50 -20.39 9.57
C LYS A 165 -13.55 -21.37 8.41
#